data_AF-A0A2I0A5M3-F1
#
_entry.id   AF-A0A2I0A5M3-F1
#
_cell.length_a   1.000
_cell.length_b   1.000
_cell.length_c   1.000
_cell.angle_alpha   90.00
_cell.angle_beta   90.00
_cell.angle_gamma   90.00
#
_symmetry.space_group_name_H-M   'P 1'
#
loop_
_entity.id
_entity.type
_entity.pdbx_description
1 polymer ?
#
loop_
_entity_poly.entity_id
_entity_poly.type
_entity_poly.pdbx_seq_one_letter_code
_entity_poly.pdbx_strand_id
1 'polypeptide(L)'
;MAAAAANLFGATTIVLLSLIYSYTVIAGAASKEAFVKKTVAAHDIVIFSKSYCPYCRRAKAVFSELKKVPYVVELDQREDGSEIQDTLSAIIGRRTVPQVFIHGKHLGGSDDTVEAYESGTLAKTLGITTATTNDDDHDL
;
A
#
# COMPACT_ATOMS: atom_id res chain seq x y z
N MET A 1 -25.70 30.52 -54.80
CA MET A 1 -24.31 30.38 -54.34
C MET A 1 -24.33 29.86 -52.90
N ALA A 2 -23.60 28.76 -52.68
CA ALA A 2 -23.17 28.07 -51.45
C ALA A 2 -23.97 28.26 -50.13
N ALA A 3 -24.54 27.15 -49.65
CA ALA A 3 -24.95 26.98 -48.25
C ALA A 3 -23.72 26.75 -47.36
N ALA A 4 -23.64 27.48 -46.25
CA ALA A 4 -22.61 27.31 -45.23
C ALA A 4 -22.86 26.03 -44.42
N ALA A 5 -22.08 24.98 -44.68
CA ALA A 5 -21.94 23.84 -43.78
C ALA A 5 -20.77 24.11 -42.82
N ALA A 6 -21.00 24.88 -41.76
CA ALA A 6 -20.00 25.13 -40.73
C ALA A 6 -19.98 23.94 -39.73
N ASN A 7 -19.04 23.02 -39.95
CA ASN A 7 -18.46 22.03 -39.04
C ASN A 7 -19.15 21.80 -37.67
N LEU A 8 -20.16 20.92 -37.62
CA LEU A 8 -20.67 20.33 -36.37
C LEU A 8 -19.87 19.09 -35.90
N PHE A 9 -18.79 18.72 -36.62
CA PHE A 9 -18.00 17.51 -36.36
C PHE A 9 -16.91 17.65 -35.27
N GLY A 10 -16.59 18.87 -34.86
CA GLY A 10 -15.50 19.13 -33.89
C GLY A 10 -15.92 18.90 -32.43
N ALA A 11 -17.14 19.26 -32.04
CA ALA A 11 -17.56 19.18 -30.64
C ALA A 11 -17.84 17.74 -30.18
N THR A 12 -18.43 16.90 -31.04
CA THR A 12 -18.81 15.53 -30.69
C THR A 12 -17.61 14.59 -30.55
N THR A 13 -16.60 14.74 -31.40
CA THR A 13 -15.37 13.93 -31.36
C THR A 13 -14.50 14.30 -30.15
N ILE A 14 -14.39 15.60 -29.82
CA ILE A 14 -13.68 16.06 -28.62
C ILE A 14 -14.34 15.54 -27.34
N VAL A 15 -15.68 15.56 -27.27
CA VAL A 15 -16.43 15.02 -26.13
C VAL A 15 -16.28 13.50 -26.02
N LEU A 16 -16.28 12.77 -27.13
CA LEU A 16 -16.04 11.32 -27.12
C LEU A 16 -14.63 10.97 -26.65
N LEU A 17 -13.60 11.67 -27.14
CA LEU A 17 -12.21 11.44 -26.74
C LEU A 17 -11.99 11.77 -25.26
N SER A 18 -12.58 12.86 -24.76
CA SER A 18 -12.46 13.21 -23.33
C SER A 18 -13.19 12.20 -22.44
N LEU A 19 -14.39 11.75 -22.82
CA LEU A 19 -15.11 10.69 -22.11
C LEU A 19 -14.34 9.37 -22.10
N ILE A 20 -13.75 8.98 -23.23
CA ILE A 20 -12.92 7.76 -23.32
C ILE A 20 -11.70 7.90 -22.41
N TYR A 21 -10.97 9.02 -22.48
CA TYR A 21 -9.82 9.25 -21.62
C TYR A 21 -10.20 9.20 -20.13
N SER A 22 -11.26 9.91 -19.73
CA SER A 22 -11.78 9.85 -18.36
C SER A 22 -12.16 8.44 -17.94
N TYR A 23 -12.85 7.68 -18.80
CA TYR A 23 -13.19 6.28 -18.51
C TYR A 23 -11.93 5.44 -18.33
N THR A 24 -10.92 5.58 -19.20
CA THR A 24 -9.66 4.82 -19.06
C THR A 24 -8.92 5.15 -17.77
N VAL A 25 -8.91 6.42 -17.34
CA VAL A 25 -8.29 6.83 -16.07
C VAL A 25 -9.06 6.26 -14.87
N ILE A 26 -10.39 6.37 -14.87
CA ILE A 26 -11.25 5.87 -13.78
C ILE A 26 -11.16 4.34 -13.67
N ALA A 27 -11.27 3.62 -14.79
CA ALA A 27 -11.12 2.16 -14.83
C ALA A 27 -9.72 1.74 -14.38
N GLY A 28 -8.69 2.50 -14.79
CA GLY A 28 -7.33 2.36 -14.33
C GLY A 28 -7.24 2.45 -12.81
N ALA A 29 -7.72 3.54 -12.19
CA ALA A 29 -7.68 3.72 -10.74
C ALA A 29 -8.42 2.61 -9.98
N ALA A 30 -9.62 2.22 -10.44
CA ALA A 30 -10.40 1.14 -9.85
C ALA A 30 -9.64 -0.21 -9.84
N SER A 31 -8.87 -0.48 -10.90
CA SER A 31 -8.09 -1.72 -10.98
C SER A 31 -6.92 -1.75 -9.97
N LYS A 32 -6.30 -0.61 -9.68
CA LYS A 32 -5.16 -0.52 -8.73
C LYS A 32 -5.67 -0.59 -7.30
N GLU A 33 -6.82 0.02 -7.03
CA GLU A 33 -7.49 -0.12 -5.74
C GLU A 33 -7.86 -1.58 -5.47
N ALA A 34 -8.41 -2.28 -6.47
CA ALA A 34 -8.69 -3.71 -6.39
C ALA A 34 -7.42 -4.53 -6.13
N PHE A 35 -6.31 -4.21 -6.81
CA PHE A 35 -5.01 -4.86 -6.56
C PHE A 35 -4.53 -4.68 -5.12
N VAL A 36 -4.56 -3.44 -4.59
CA VAL A 36 -4.16 -3.14 -3.21
C VAL A 36 -5.04 -3.93 -2.23
N LYS A 37 -6.37 -3.82 -2.35
CA LYS A 37 -7.31 -4.50 -1.46
C LYS A 37 -7.16 -6.02 -1.50
N LYS A 38 -7.03 -6.61 -2.69
CA LYS A 38 -6.85 -8.05 -2.85
C LYS A 38 -5.54 -8.52 -2.25
N THR A 39 -4.44 -7.78 -2.47
CA THR A 39 -3.13 -8.12 -1.92
C THR A 39 -3.17 -8.08 -0.39
N VAL A 40 -3.73 -7.01 0.18
CA VAL A 40 -3.87 -6.83 1.63
C VAL A 40 -4.79 -7.88 2.27
N ALA A 41 -5.82 -8.35 1.57
CA ALA A 41 -6.72 -9.40 2.06
C ALA A 41 -6.14 -10.82 1.93
N ALA A 42 -5.21 -11.06 1.00
CA ALA A 42 -4.69 -12.40 0.69
C ALA A 42 -3.50 -12.83 1.58
N HIS A 43 -2.89 -11.90 2.32
CA HIS A 43 -1.68 -12.15 3.09
C HIS A 43 -1.78 -11.55 4.49
N ASP A 44 -1.26 -12.28 5.48
CA ASP A 44 -1.27 -11.83 6.88
C ASP A 44 -0.40 -10.58 7.11
N ILE A 45 0.68 -10.44 6.34
CA ILE A 45 1.59 -9.31 6.40
C ILE A 45 1.88 -8.84 4.99
N VAL A 46 1.58 -7.58 4.68
CA VAL A 46 1.90 -6.95 3.40
C VAL A 46 2.75 -5.71 3.63
N ILE A 47 3.80 -5.55 2.83
CA ILE A 47 4.65 -4.36 2.83
C ILE A 47 4.70 -3.81 1.41
N PHE A 48 4.06 -2.66 1.18
CA PHE A 48 4.33 -1.86 -0.01
C PHE A 48 5.63 -1.09 0.21
N SER A 49 6.58 -1.28 -0.70
CA SER A 49 7.99 -1.02 -0.46
C SER A 49 8.67 -0.41 -1.68
N LYS A 50 9.93 -0.01 -1.51
CA LYS A 50 10.87 0.20 -2.60
C LYS A 50 12.20 -0.45 -2.26
N SER A 51 12.82 -1.11 -3.23
CA SER A 51 13.99 -1.98 -3.01
C SER A 51 15.20 -1.21 -2.46
N TYR A 52 15.38 0.04 -2.91
CA TYR A 52 16.47 0.91 -2.49
C TYR A 52 16.23 1.61 -1.12
N CYS A 53 15.00 1.64 -0.62
CA CYS A 53 14.62 2.50 0.50
C CYS A 53 15.13 1.97 1.87
N PRO A 54 15.88 2.78 2.64
CA PRO A 54 16.40 2.35 3.95
C PRO A 54 15.29 2.11 4.99
N TYR A 55 14.25 2.95 5.03
CA TYR A 55 13.11 2.77 5.92
C TYR A 55 12.34 1.47 5.63
N CYS A 56 12.28 1.08 4.35
CA CYS A 56 11.72 -0.21 3.96
C CYS A 56 12.53 -1.39 4.48
N ARG A 57 13.88 -1.33 4.39
CA ARG A 57 14.75 -2.35 4.97
C ARG A 57 14.56 -2.45 6.49
N ARG A 58 14.46 -1.32 7.17
CA ARG A 58 14.20 -1.26 8.63
C ARG A 58 12.90 -1.96 9.01
N ALA A 59 11.79 -1.68 8.30
CA ALA A 59 10.52 -2.35 8.56
C ALA A 59 10.57 -3.85 8.25
N LYS A 60 11.23 -4.27 7.16
CA LYS A 60 11.41 -5.70 6.82
C LYS A 60 12.22 -6.44 7.88
N ALA A 61 13.24 -5.80 8.46
CA ALA A 61 14.08 -6.39 9.50
C ALA A 61 13.27 -6.77 10.75
N VAL A 62 12.31 -5.93 11.17
CA VAL A 62 11.40 -6.25 12.29
C VAL A 62 10.70 -7.60 12.09
N PHE A 63 10.17 -7.87 10.90
CA PHE A 63 9.51 -9.14 10.62
C PHE A 63 10.50 -10.31 10.54
N SER A 64 11.73 -10.05 10.09
CA SER A 64 12.81 -11.04 10.14
C SER A 64 13.14 -11.45 11.59
N GLU A 65 13.25 -10.49 12.52
CA GLU A 65 13.46 -10.77 13.95
C GLU A 65 12.32 -11.62 14.54
N LEU A 66 11.08 -11.33 14.14
CA LEU A 66 9.90 -12.11 14.53
C LEU A 66 9.77 -13.45 13.78
N LYS A 67 10.71 -13.80 12.90
CA LYS A 67 10.68 -15.01 12.05
C LYS A 67 9.39 -15.12 11.24
N LYS A 68 8.89 -13.98 10.76
CA LYS A 68 7.71 -13.87 9.88
C LYS A 68 8.14 -13.43 8.50
N VAL A 69 7.53 -14.01 7.47
CA VAL A 69 7.81 -13.69 6.07
C VAL A 69 6.70 -12.80 5.52
N PRO A 70 6.94 -11.50 5.31
CA PRO A 70 5.96 -10.61 4.71
C PRO A 70 5.82 -10.85 3.20
N TYR A 71 4.63 -10.61 2.66
CA TYR A 71 4.45 -10.40 1.22
C TYR A 71 4.87 -8.97 0.87
N VAL A 72 5.90 -8.82 0.03
CA VAL A 72 6.49 -7.51 -0.31
C VAL A 72 6.13 -7.13 -1.73
N VAL A 73 5.61 -5.91 -1.91
CA VAL A 73 5.40 -5.29 -3.23
C VAL A 73 6.43 -4.19 -3.42
N GLU A 74 7.48 -4.47 -4.19
CA GLU A 74 8.51 -3.48 -4.56
C GLU A 74 7.98 -2.58 -5.68
N LEU A 75 7.48 -1.40 -5.31
CA LEU A 75 6.83 -0.47 -6.24
C LEU A 75 7.79 0.09 -7.28
N ASP A 76 9.07 0.21 -6.96
CA ASP A 76 10.11 0.67 -7.90
C ASP A 76 10.45 -0.36 -8.99
N GLN A 77 10.01 -1.61 -8.83
CA GLN A 77 10.25 -2.71 -9.77
C GLN A 77 9.00 -3.06 -10.59
N ARG A 78 7.97 -2.22 -10.52
CA ARG A 78 6.71 -2.40 -11.23
C ARG A 78 6.47 -1.22 -12.16
N GLU A 79 5.95 -1.51 -13.35
CA GLU A 79 5.54 -0.47 -14.31
C GLU A 79 4.42 0.42 -13.73
N ASP A 80 3.45 -0.18 -13.03
CA ASP A 80 2.30 0.50 -12.39
C ASP A 80 2.57 0.95 -10.94
N GLY A 81 3.83 0.98 -10.53
CA GLY A 81 4.22 1.20 -9.14
C GLY A 81 3.86 2.59 -8.61
N SER A 82 3.97 3.63 -9.44
CA SER A 82 3.61 5.01 -9.05
C SER A 82 2.11 5.14 -8.85
N GLU A 83 1.31 4.54 -9.72
CA GLU A 83 -0.15 4.56 -9.69
C GLU A 83 -0.69 3.78 -8.49
N ILE A 84 -0.04 2.66 -8.14
CA ILE A 84 -0.32 1.95 -6.89
C ILE A 84 0.04 2.83 -5.69
N GLN A 85 1.16 3.56 -5.74
CA GLN A 85 1.56 4.48 -4.68
C GLN A 85 0.54 5.64 -4.49
N ASP A 86 0.00 6.16 -5.59
CA ASP A 86 -1.04 7.19 -5.58
C ASP A 86 -2.36 6.62 -5.04
N THR A 87 -2.70 5.39 -5.42
CA THR A 87 -3.85 4.66 -4.91
C THR A 87 -3.74 4.44 -3.40
N LEU A 88 -2.57 4.00 -2.91
CA LEU A 88 -2.30 3.91 -1.47
C LEU A 88 -2.51 5.27 -0.80
N SER A 89 -1.97 6.35 -1.37
CA SER A 89 -2.18 7.69 -0.85
C SER A 89 -3.65 8.08 -0.75
N ALA A 90 -4.49 7.65 -1.71
CA ALA A 90 -5.94 7.89 -1.67
C ALA A 90 -6.65 7.06 -0.59
N ILE A 91 -6.22 5.82 -0.34
CA ILE A 91 -6.86 4.91 0.62
C ILE A 91 -6.46 5.23 2.07
N ILE A 92 -5.16 5.48 2.31
CA ILE A 92 -4.59 5.62 3.66
C ILE A 92 -4.09 7.04 3.98
N GLY A 93 -4.22 7.99 3.05
CA GLY A 93 -3.80 9.38 3.24
C GLY A 93 -2.28 9.60 3.23
N ARG A 94 -1.47 8.58 2.90
CA ARG A 94 0.00 8.66 2.88
C ARG A 94 0.57 8.02 1.62
N ARG A 95 1.44 8.77 0.94
CA ARG A 95 2.15 8.31 -0.26
C ARG A 95 3.51 7.69 0.04
N THR A 96 4.06 7.85 1.24
CA THR A 96 5.42 7.40 1.58
C THR A 96 5.54 5.88 1.58
N VAL A 97 6.76 5.35 1.45
CA VAL A 97 7.06 3.93 1.70
C VAL A 97 8.01 3.81 2.91
N PRO A 98 7.95 2.71 3.69
CA PRO A 98 7.05 1.57 3.53
C PRO A 98 5.61 1.89 3.95
N GLN A 99 4.65 1.09 3.48
CA GLN A 99 3.30 1.00 4.07
C GLN A 99 3.02 -0.45 4.43
N VAL A 100 2.77 -0.69 5.71
CA VAL A 100 2.68 -2.02 6.32
C VAL A 100 1.23 -2.31 6.70
N PHE A 101 0.78 -3.52 6.40
CA PHE A 101 -0.54 -4.03 6.75
C PHE A 101 -0.40 -5.37 7.49
N ILE A 102 -1.19 -5.57 8.54
CA ILE A 102 -1.27 -6.80 9.33
C ILE A 102 -2.71 -7.27 9.40
N HIS A 103 -3.00 -8.50 8.98
CA HIS A 103 -4.35 -9.09 8.92
C HIS A 103 -5.37 -8.14 8.28
N GLY A 104 -4.99 -7.55 7.14
CA GLY A 104 -5.85 -6.61 6.40
C GLY A 104 -5.93 -5.19 6.96
N LYS A 105 -5.36 -4.91 8.14
CA LYS A 105 -5.40 -3.58 8.78
C LYS A 105 -4.10 -2.81 8.54
N HIS A 106 -4.22 -1.51 8.24
CA HIS A 106 -3.06 -0.64 8.07
C HIS A 106 -2.37 -0.40 9.42
N LEU A 107 -1.08 -0.71 9.49
CA LEU A 107 -0.24 -0.46 10.66
C LEU A 107 0.41 0.93 10.58
N GLY A 108 0.95 1.29 9.41
CA GLY A 108 1.68 2.54 9.21
C GLY A 108 2.96 2.35 8.39
N GLY A 109 3.94 3.22 8.64
CA GLY A 109 5.25 3.22 8.02
C GLY A 109 6.32 2.50 8.86
N SER A 110 7.58 2.89 8.66
CA SER A 110 8.72 2.27 9.35
C SER A 110 8.71 2.53 10.85
N ASP A 111 8.38 3.76 11.25
CA ASP A 111 8.36 4.17 12.66
C ASP A 111 7.25 3.46 13.42
N ASP A 112 6.03 3.46 12.87
CA ASP A 112 4.88 2.74 13.43
C ASP A 112 5.17 1.23 13.57
N THR A 113 5.90 0.65 12.61
CA THR A 113 6.28 -0.77 12.65
C THR A 113 7.26 -1.09 13.78
N VAL A 114 8.27 -0.23 13.98
CA VAL A 114 9.27 -0.41 15.04
C VAL A 114 8.64 -0.16 16.40
N GLU A 115 7.83 0.87 16.55
CA GLU A 115 7.09 1.13 17.80
C GLU A 115 6.17 -0.04 18.18
N ALA A 116 5.43 -0.59 17.22
CA ALA A 116 4.59 -1.75 17.47
C ALA A 116 5.41 -3.00 17.86
N TYR A 117 6.62 -3.15 17.33
CA TYR A 117 7.53 -4.23 17.71
C TYR A 117 8.07 -4.06 19.13
N GLU A 118 8.63 -2.89 19.44
CA GLU A 118 9.22 -2.57 20.73
C GLU A 118 8.19 -2.62 21.87
N SER A 119 6.95 -2.19 21.61
CA SER A 119 5.85 -2.28 22.58
C SER A 119 5.27 -3.70 22.75
N GLY A 120 5.72 -4.69 21.96
CA GLY A 120 5.15 -6.04 21.94
C GLY A 120 3.77 -6.14 21.27
N THR A 121 3.16 -5.03 20.86
CA THR A 121 1.86 -4.97 20.19
C THR A 121 1.85 -5.80 18.90
N LEU A 122 2.94 -5.74 18.13
CA LEU A 122 3.09 -6.46 16.87
C LEU A 122 3.15 -7.98 17.10
N ALA A 123 3.93 -8.42 18.09
CA ALA A 123 4.02 -9.83 18.47
C ALA A 123 2.66 -10.38 18.89
N LYS A 124 1.94 -9.64 19.75
CA LYS A 124 0.57 -9.98 20.16
C LYS A 124 -0.39 -10.07 18.97
N THR A 125 -0.35 -9.09 18.07
CA THR A 125 -1.22 -9.05 16.88
C THR A 125 -0.97 -10.23 15.94
N LEU A 126 0.27 -10.70 15.86
CA LEU A 126 0.70 -11.85 15.05
C LEU A 126 0.56 -13.21 15.78
N GLY A 127 -0.03 -13.22 16.97
CA GLY A 127 -0.21 -14.44 17.78
C GLY A 127 1.10 -15.07 18.24
N ILE A 128 2.17 -14.29 18.38
CA ILE A 128 3.46 -14.77 18.86
C ILE A 128 3.39 -14.77 20.40
N THR A 129 3.43 -15.96 20.99
CA THR A 129 3.51 -16.12 22.45
C THR A 129 4.93 -15.77 22.90
N THR A 130 5.15 -14.52 23.30
CA THR A 130 6.33 -14.15 24.09
C THR A 130 6.09 -14.68 25.50
N ALA A 131 6.89 -15.65 25.95
CA ALA A 131 6.92 -16.01 27.35
C ALA A 131 7.21 -14.72 28.14
N THR A 132 6.22 -14.19 28.84
CA THR A 132 6.43 -13.14 29.83
C THR A 132 7.41 -13.71 30.85
N THR A 133 8.63 -13.18 30.87
CA THR A 133 9.50 -13.32 32.02
C THR A 133 8.77 -12.64 33.16
N ASN A 134 8.22 -13.45 34.06
CA ASN A 134 7.83 -12.98 35.38
C ASN A 134 9.15 -12.67 36.10
N ASP A 135 9.66 -11.45 35.90
CA ASP A 135 10.74 -10.88 36.71
C ASP A 135 10.12 -10.34 38.02
N ASP A 136 9.48 -11.24 38.77
CA ASP A 136 9.03 -11.03 40.15
C ASP A 136 9.66 -12.14 41.01
N ASP A 137 10.99 -12.18 41.09
CA ASP A 137 11.66 -12.87 42.20
C ASP A 137 13.12 -12.36 42.35
N HIS A 138 13.35 -11.43 43.28
CA HIS A 138 14.12 -11.71 44.51
C HIS A 138 14.21 -10.43 45.37
N ASP A 139 13.25 -10.26 46.26
CA ASP A 139 13.50 -9.64 47.56
C ASP A 139 13.72 -10.83 48.51
N LEU A 140 14.95 -10.98 49.01
CA LEU A 140 15.41 -11.60 50.28
C LEU A 140 16.92 -11.88 50.20
#